data_AF-A0A4Y2TPP1-F1
#
_entry.id   AF-A0A4Y2TPP1-F1
#
_cell.length_a   1.000
_cell.length_b   1.000
_cell.length_c   1.000
_cell.angle_alpha   90.00
_cell.angle_beta   90.00
_cell.angle_gamma   90.00
#
_symmetry.space_group_name_H-M   'P 1'
#
loop_
_entity.id
_entity.type
_entity.pdbx_description
1 polymer ?
#
loop_
_entity_poly.entity_id
_entity_poly.type
_entity_poly.pdbx_seq_one_letter_code
_entity_poly.pdbx_strand_id
1 'polypeptide(L)'
;MWMHGNLESHVQYWTKKTTRNYKSGFALTILLTLEKDCDLVAGKWTSDMDMNGENVGQQKMKFRKTECSVCYNRASKLFCIPSKDDMYKKWFSVLKWDVPPEQLKYVLNNARVCDRHFSEWCFTTASQCTSVEVSDTEPCSTTELCSPTPSRDTIGHLQVTPKTRKIKTLRSSVSKLKKKLYEKRSSSRFLGQLKAKLADKPHLYNFVTSQLKMQCKDIKGRRWTAKEKSFALQIYLHSPSAYKLLRKFFVFPSKATLYRYTYNIARSPGFCKNLVKCLKSQSSRMSESDRLCVLSIDEMSIKPGLTYATDLDCVDGFSTVKKRDFKEDPPFATHALVFMARGIVKNWKQILGYHFTSSSEVYSLQELIHEAIDILQSCELEVVSIVCDQG
;
A
#
# COMPACT_ATOMS: atom_id res chain seq x y z
N MET A 1 -19.80 -30.12 33.35
CA MET A 1 -19.57 -28.66 33.29
C MET A 1 -18.28 -28.39 32.53
N TRP A 2 -18.29 -28.62 31.22
CA TRP A 2 -17.17 -28.33 30.31
C TRP A 2 -17.79 -27.67 29.08
N MET A 3 -17.28 -26.48 28.76
CA MET A 3 -17.88 -25.57 27.79
C MET A 3 -17.73 -26.09 26.37
N HIS A 4 -18.86 -26.50 25.78
CA HIS A 4 -19.10 -26.33 24.36
C HIS A 4 -19.07 -24.83 24.03
N GLY A 5 -18.17 -24.42 23.16
CA GLY A 5 -18.18 -23.06 22.63
C GLY A 5 -16.99 -22.77 21.73
N ASN A 6 -17.27 -22.46 20.46
CA ASN A 6 -16.37 -21.81 19.49
C ASN A 6 -15.36 -22.64 18.69
N LEU A 7 -15.73 -23.84 18.20
CA LEU A 7 -15.05 -24.42 17.03
C LEU A 7 -15.82 -24.20 15.71
N GLU A 8 -17.15 -24.05 15.74
CA GLU A 8 -18.00 -23.93 14.54
C GLU A 8 -17.89 -22.58 13.82
N SER A 9 -17.60 -21.49 14.55
CA SER A 9 -17.59 -20.12 13.98
C SER A 9 -16.38 -19.88 13.06
N HIS A 10 -15.27 -20.57 13.28
CA HIS A 10 -14.08 -20.46 12.43
C HIS A 10 -14.16 -21.34 11.18
N VAL A 11 -14.81 -22.50 11.24
CA VAL A 11 -15.01 -23.40 10.09
C VAL A 11 -16.01 -22.80 9.08
N GLN A 12 -17.07 -22.12 9.56
CA GLN A 12 -18.02 -21.42 8.67
C GLN A 12 -17.41 -20.24 7.89
N TYR A 13 -16.31 -19.66 8.38
CA TYR A 13 -15.64 -18.57 7.67
C TYR A 13 -14.87 -19.07 6.42
N TRP A 14 -14.47 -20.35 6.42
CA TRP A 14 -13.80 -20.99 5.27
C TRP A 14 -14.77 -21.40 4.15
N THR A 15 -16.03 -21.73 4.49
CA THR A 15 -17.01 -22.23 3.51
C THR A 15 -17.78 -21.13 2.77
N LYS A 16 -17.99 -19.95 3.36
CA LYS A 16 -18.86 -18.91 2.76
C LYS A 16 -18.21 -17.98 1.72
N LYS A 17 -16.87 -17.94 1.59
CA LYS A 17 -16.18 -16.98 0.69
C LYS A 17 -15.44 -17.61 -0.50
N THR A 18 -15.30 -18.93 -0.54
CA THR A 18 -14.59 -19.68 -1.60
C THR A 18 -15.46 -20.02 -2.81
N THR A 19 -16.78 -19.84 -2.73
CA THR A 19 -17.73 -20.28 -3.77
C THR A 19 -17.85 -19.37 -5.00
N ARG A 20 -17.06 -18.29 -5.15
CA ARG A 20 -17.28 -17.33 -6.25
C ARG A 20 -16.17 -17.02 -7.24
N ASN A 21 -14.95 -17.57 -7.13
CA ASN A 21 -13.97 -17.51 -8.24
C ASN A 21 -12.76 -18.43 -7.98
N TYR A 22 -12.82 -19.67 -8.45
CA TYR A 22 -11.79 -20.71 -8.24
C TYR A 22 -10.46 -20.50 -8.97
N LYS A 23 -10.31 -19.46 -9.80
CA LYS A 23 -9.12 -19.30 -10.68
C LYS A 23 -7.80 -18.93 -9.97
N SER A 24 -7.77 -18.82 -8.64
CA SER A 24 -6.55 -18.53 -7.88
C SER A 24 -6.72 -18.60 -6.36
N GLY A 25 -7.93 -18.66 -5.83
CA GLY A 25 -8.18 -18.43 -4.40
C GLY A 25 -7.60 -19.49 -3.46
N PHE A 26 -7.62 -20.76 -3.83
CA PHE A 26 -7.23 -21.85 -2.92
C PHE A 26 -5.72 -21.89 -2.66
N ALA A 27 -4.91 -22.03 -3.72
CA ALA A 27 -3.44 -21.96 -3.62
C ALA A 27 -2.95 -20.62 -3.03
N LEU A 28 -3.67 -19.53 -3.26
CA LEU A 28 -3.31 -18.19 -2.79
C LEU A 28 -3.70 -17.96 -1.31
N THR A 29 -4.72 -18.67 -0.81
CA THR A 29 -5.05 -18.73 0.62
C THR A 29 -4.08 -19.63 1.38
N ILE A 30 -3.64 -20.72 0.75
CA ILE A 30 -2.51 -21.54 1.23
C ILE A 30 -1.23 -20.68 1.33
N LEU A 31 -0.99 -19.81 0.34
CA LEU A 31 0.12 -18.86 0.34
C LEU A 31 0.02 -17.73 1.36
N LEU A 32 -1.18 -17.30 1.73
CA LEU A 32 -1.36 -16.35 2.83
C LEU A 32 -0.97 -16.95 4.18
N THR A 33 -1.14 -18.25 4.34
CA THR A 33 -0.68 -18.97 5.54
C THR A 33 0.86 -18.98 5.57
N LEU A 34 1.50 -19.21 4.41
CA LEU A 34 2.95 -19.12 4.23
C LEU A 34 3.54 -17.72 4.48
N GLU A 35 2.84 -16.65 4.05
CA GLU A 35 3.34 -15.28 4.14
C GLU A 35 3.03 -14.59 5.49
N LYS A 36 1.95 -14.98 6.19
CA LYS A 36 1.62 -14.46 7.53
C LYS A 36 2.57 -14.97 8.61
N ASP A 37 3.08 -16.20 8.46
CA ASP A 37 3.88 -16.85 9.50
C ASP A 37 5.40 -16.66 9.31
N CYS A 38 5.84 -16.02 8.22
CA CYS A 38 7.23 -15.57 8.04
C CYS A 38 7.56 -14.26 8.78
N ASP A 39 6.55 -13.52 9.27
CA ASP A 39 6.70 -12.26 10.02
C ASP A 39 6.58 -12.46 11.55
N LEU A 40 7.27 -13.48 12.10
CA LEU A 40 7.45 -13.63 13.56
C LEU A 40 8.43 -12.61 14.18
N VAL A 41 8.59 -11.43 13.57
CA VAL A 41 9.25 -10.26 14.18
C VAL A 41 8.40 -9.01 13.93
N ALA A 42 7.25 -8.89 14.59
CA ALA A 42 6.71 -7.59 15.01
C ALA A 42 5.60 -7.81 16.05
N GLY A 43 5.82 -7.28 17.25
CA GLY A 43 4.96 -7.50 18.41
C GLY A 43 3.55 -6.94 18.32
N LYS A 44 2.70 -7.52 19.18
CA LYS A 44 1.52 -6.97 19.87
C LYS A 44 0.78 -5.83 19.16
N TRP A 45 -0.41 -6.14 18.64
CA TRP A 45 -1.57 -5.24 18.70
C TRP A 45 -2.84 -6.06 18.95
N THR A 46 -3.28 -6.07 20.20
CA THR A 46 -4.69 -6.24 20.58
C THR A 46 -5.11 -4.95 21.26
N SER A 47 -6.12 -4.28 20.73
CA SER A 47 -6.95 -3.37 21.52
C SER A 47 -8.28 -3.19 20.78
N ASP A 48 -9.32 -3.71 21.41
CA ASP A 48 -10.73 -3.40 21.20
C ASP A 48 -10.98 -1.89 21.31
N MET A 49 -11.87 -1.35 20.48
CA MET A 49 -12.68 -0.17 20.81
C MET A 49 -13.98 -0.22 19.99
N ASP A 50 -15.08 -0.54 20.68
CA ASP A 50 -16.43 -0.11 20.32
C ASP A 50 -16.58 1.39 20.62
N MET A 51 -17.32 2.12 19.78
CA MET A 51 -18.03 3.34 20.18
C MET A 51 -19.22 3.62 19.25
N ASN A 52 -20.40 3.62 19.86
CA ASN A 52 -21.64 4.23 19.36
C ASN A 52 -21.50 5.77 19.30
N GLY A 53 -22.27 6.41 18.42
CA GLY A 53 -22.46 7.86 18.40
C GLY A 53 -23.67 8.26 17.57
N GLU A 54 -24.71 8.74 18.25
CA GLU A 54 -26.03 9.11 17.76
C GLU A 54 -26.03 10.33 16.80
N ASN A 55 -27.03 10.37 15.91
CA ASN A 55 -27.31 11.47 15.00
C ASN A 55 -28.17 12.54 15.68
N VAL A 56 -27.74 13.80 15.64
CA VAL A 56 -28.62 14.97 15.81
C VAL A 56 -28.53 15.83 14.54
N GLY A 57 -29.69 16.10 13.93
CA GLY A 57 -29.81 16.81 12.66
C GLY A 57 -29.57 18.31 12.81
N GLN A 58 -28.61 18.83 12.06
CA GLN A 58 -28.47 20.25 11.75
C GLN A 58 -28.41 20.43 10.22
N GLN A 59 -29.07 21.46 9.70
CA GLN A 59 -29.07 21.79 8.27
C GLN A 59 -27.63 21.91 7.75
N LYS A 60 -27.25 20.99 6.85
CA LYS A 60 -25.91 20.94 6.25
C LYS A 60 -25.77 22.03 5.19
N MET A 61 -24.81 22.94 5.36
CA MET A 61 -24.35 23.81 4.26
C MET A 61 -23.99 22.93 3.05
N LYS A 62 -24.49 23.25 1.85
CA LYS A 62 -24.20 22.51 0.62
C LYS A 62 -23.29 23.33 -0.27
N PHE A 63 -22.09 22.80 -0.56
CA PHE A 63 -21.11 23.44 -1.44
C PHE A 63 -21.09 22.79 -2.82
N ARG A 64 -21.13 23.62 -3.87
CA ARG A 64 -20.98 23.17 -5.26
C ARG A 64 -19.54 23.37 -5.70
N LYS A 65 -18.97 22.38 -6.41
CA LYS A 65 -17.54 22.36 -6.77
C LYS A 65 -17.12 23.44 -7.77
N THR A 66 -18.07 24.04 -8.49
CA THR A 66 -17.82 24.99 -9.58
C THR A 66 -18.32 26.40 -9.29
N GLU A 67 -18.80 26.67 -8.07
CA GLU A 67 -19.38 27.95 -7.67
C GLU A 67 -18.69 28.47 -6.41
N CYS A 68 -18.55 29.78 -6.31
CA CYS A 68 -18.07 30.43 -5.10
C CYS A 68 -19.06 30.18 -3.96
N SER A 69 -18.58 29.76 -2.79
CA SER A 69 -19.40 29.46 -1.61
C SER A 69 -19.93 30.71 -0.90
N VAL A 70 -19.43 31.89 -1.26
CA VAL A 70 -19.85 33.19 -0.69
C VAL A 70 -20.81 33.92 -1.62
N CYS A 71 -20.49 34.04 -2.92
CA CYS A 71 -21.34 34.75 -3.89
C CYS A 71 -22.12 33.85 -4.86
N TYR A 72 -22.00 32.52 -4.76
CA TYR A 72 -22.70 31.51 -5.57
C TYR A 72 -22.50 31.61 -7.09
N ASN A 73 -21.60 32.48 -7.55
CA ASN A 73 -21.27 32.65 -8.95
C ASN A 73 -20.23 31.62 -9.42
N ARG A 74 -20.34 31.20 -10.68
CA ARG A 74 -19.29 30.41 -11.33
C ARG A 74 -18.06 31.28 -11.58
N ALA A 75 -16.90 30.78 -11.17
CA ALA A 75 -15.62 31.47 -11.36
C ALA A 75 -14.62 30.53 -12.04
N SER A 76 -13.78 31.07 -12.92
CA SER A 76 -12.70 30.32 -13.58
C SER A 76 -11.61 29.88 -12.60
N LYS A 77 -11.48 30.56 -11.46
CA LYS A 77 -10.52 30.28 -10.40
C LYS A 77 -11.19 30.34 -9.03
N LEU A 78 -11.09 29.24 -8.28
CA LEU A 78 -11.64 29.09 -6.94
C LEU A 78 -10.54 28.66 -5.96
N PHE A 79 -10.50 29.28 -4.80
CA PHE A 79 -9.51 29.07 -3.76
C PHE A 79 -10.11 28.29 -2.59
N CYS A 80 -9.33 27.39 -2.01
CA CYS A 80 -9.68 26.73 -0.76
C CYS A 80 -9.37 27.67 0.40
N ILE A 81 -10.18 27.60 1.46
CA ILE A 81 -9.93 28.38 2.67
C ILE A 81 -8.72 27.75 3.40
N PRO A 82 -7.70 28.53 3.80
CA PRO A 82 -6.54 28.00 4.54
C PRO A 82 -6.95 27.31 5.83
N SER A 83 -6.27 26.22 6.22
CA SER A 83 -6.62 25.48 7.45
C SER A 83 -5.92 25.98 8.73
N LYS A 84 -5.00 26.96 8.63
CA LYS A 84 -4.30 27.54 9.79
C LYS A 84 -5.18 28.54 10.52
N ASP A 85 -5.17 28.50 11.85
CA ASP A 85 -6.10 29.24 12.72
C ASP A 85 -6.12 30.75 12.45
N ASP A 86 -4.94 31.38 12.44
CA ASP A 86 -4.82 32.82 12.19
C ASP A 86 -5.23 33.23 10.77
N MET A 87 -5.07 32.32 9.81
CA MET A 87 -5.28 32.60 8.40
C MET A 87 -6.75 32.52 8.00
N TYR A 88 -7.50 31.51 8.44
CA TYR A 88 -8.92 31.44 8.09
C TYR A 88 -9.73 32.50 8.82
N LYS A 89 -9.36 32.86 10.06
CA LYS A 89 -9.97 33.97 10.80
C LYS A 89 -9.85 35.29 10.05
N LYS A 90 -8.66 35.58 9.49
CA LYS A 90 -8.42 36.73 8.63
C LYS A 90 -9.28 36.69 7.36
N TRP A 91 -9.42 35.52 6.74
CA TRP A 91 -10.27 35.34 5.56
C TRP A 91 -11.75 35.54 5.88
N PHE A 92 -12.25 34.98 6.98
CA PHE A 92 -13.66 35.11 7.38
C PHE A 92 -14.03 36.56 7.72
N SER A 93 -13.10 37.31 8.33
CA SER A 93 -13.26 38.74 8.56
C SER A 93 -13.38 39.54 7.25
N VAL A 94 -12.52 39.28 6.26
CA VAL A 94 -12.58 39.95 4.94
C VAL A 94 -13.85 39.56 4.16
N LEU A 95 -14.23 38.28 4.22
CA LEU A 95 -15.42 37.77 3.54
C LEU A 95 -16.73 38.14 4.24
N LYS A 96 -16.67 38.68 5.46
CA LYS A 96 -17.81 38.87 6.37
C LYS A 96 -18.67 37.61 6.48
N TRP A 97 -18.01 36.45 6.56
CA TRP A 97 -18.69 35.16 6.55
C TRP A 97 -18.80 34.62 7.97
N ASP A 98 -20.03 34.64 8.50
CA ASP A 98 -20.34 34.07 9.81
C ASP A 98 -20.64 32.57 9.68
N VAL A 99 -19.81 31.75 10.34
CA VAL A 99 -19.88 30.28 10.27
C VAL A 99 -19.94 29.73 11.70
N PRO A 100 -21.00 28.99 12.06
CA PRO A 100 -21.10 28.38 13.38
C PRO A 100 -19.89 27.47 13.69
N PRO A 101 -19.36 27.47 14.93
CA PRO A 101 -18.16 26.69 15.29
C PRO A 101 -18.28 25.20 14.96
N GLU A 102 -19.49 24.65 15.09
CA GLU A 102 -19.82 23.25 14.82
C GLU A 102 -19.66 22.87 13.33
N GLN A 103 -19.81 23.85 12.42
CA GLN A 103 -19.66 23.64 10.98
C GLN A 103 -18.30 24.10 10.44
N LEU A 104 -17.46 24.76 11.25
CA LEU A 104 -16.18 25.33 10.84
C LEU A 104 -15.29 24.31 10.10
N LYS A 105 -15.14 23.11 10.68
CA LYS A 105 -14.32 22.04 10.07
C LYS A 105 -14.88 21.57 8.73
N TYR A 106 -16.20 21.59 8.56
CA TYR A 106 -16.84 21.22 7.30
C TYR A 106 -16.68 22.32 6.23
N VAL A 107 -16.81 23.59 6.62
CA VAL A 107 -16.60 24.75 5.74
C VAL A 107 -15.15 24.83 5.26
N LEU A 108 -14.15 24.72 6.16
CA LEU A 108 -12.73 24.80 5.79
C LEU A 108 -12.33 23.75 4.75
N ASN A 109 -12.94 22.55 4.79
CA ASN A 109 -12.63 21.47 3.87
C ASN A 109 -13.33 21.61 2.50
N ASN A 110 -14.57 22.13 2.49
CA ASN A 110 -15.46 22.03 1.32
C ASN A 110 -15.75 23.36 0.63
N ALA A 111 -15.65 24.49 1.33
CA ALA A 111 -15.90 25.80 0.75
C ALA A 111 -14.81 26.18 -0.25
N ARG A 112 -15.22 26.92 -1.27
CA ARG A 112 -14.38 27.41 -2.36
C ARG A 112 -14.75 28.86 -2.63
N VAL A 113 -13.82 29.79 -2.57
CA VAL A 113 -14.08 31.23 -2.70
C VAL A 113 -13.38 31.76 -3.95
N CYS A 114 -14.02 32.61 -4.75
CA CYS A 114 -13.39 33.21 -5.92
C CYS A 114 -12.48 34.39 -5.54
N ASP A 115 -11.57 34.74 -6.45
CA ASP A 115 -10.68 35.91 -6.35
C ASP A 115 -11.42 37.25 -6.23
N ARG A 116 -12.65 37.36 -6.73
CA ARG A 116 -13.44 38.61 -6.68
C ARG A 116 -13.66 39.17 -5.27
N HIS A 117 -13.48 38.35 -4.24
CA HIS A 117 -13.60 38.78 -2.85
C HIS A 117 -12.29 39.33 -2.25
N PHE A 118 -11.19 39.27 -2.99
CA PHE A 118 -9.88 39.67 -2.53
C PHE A 118 -9.34 40.76 -3.46
N SER A 119 -8.92 41.90 -2.90
CA SER A 119 -8.21 42.93 -3.67
C SER A 119 -6.81 42.42 -4.05
N GLU A 120 -6.23 43.00 -5.11
CA GLU A 120 -4.92 42.61 -5.67
C GLU A 120 -3.78 42.60 -4.62
N TRP A 121 -3.93 43.38 -3.55
CA TRP A 121 -3.02 43.46 -2.41
C TRP A 121 -3.04 42.21 -1.50
N CYS A 122 -4.08 41.37 -1.55
CA CYS A 122 -4.20 40.20 -0.67
C CYS A 122 -3.26 39.04 -1.06
N PHE A 123 -2.64 39.09 -2.25
CA PHE A 123 -1.80 38.03 -2.79
C PHE A 123 -0.31 38.40 -2.91
N THR A 124 0.09 39.63 -2.55
CA THR A 124 1.46 40.14 -2.78
C THR A 124 2.50 39.76 -1.74
N THR A 125 2.15 39.10 -0.63
CA THR A 125 3.12 38.75 0.43
C THR A 125 3.70 37.34 0.29
N ALA A 126 4.21 37.00 -0.90
CA ALA A 126 5.06 35.81 -1.06
C ALA A 126 6.01 35.91 -2.27
N SER A 127 6.55 37.08 -2.59
CA SER A 127 7.78 37.21 -3.41
C SER A 127 8.25 38.66 -3.35
N GLN A 128 9.55 38.85 -3.08
CA GLN A 128 10.31 40.11 -3.03
C GLN A 128 10.37 40.78 -1.64
N CYS A 129 11.40 40.38 -0.89
CA CYS A 129 12.06 41.23 0.08
C CYS A 129 13.42 41.63 -0.54
N THR A 130 13.89 42.84 -0.24
CA THR A 130 14.93 43.68 -0.90
C THR A 130 14.39 44.40 -2.14
N SER A 131 14.21 45.73 -2.18
CA SER A 131 14.76 46.83 -1.38
C SER A 131 13.73 47.96 -1.23
N VAL A 132 13.74 48.62 -0.08
CA VAL A 132 12.92 49.77 0.31
C VAL A 132 13.66 51.04 -0.07
N GLU A 133 13.01 51.98 -0.76
CA GLU A 133 13.35 53.40 -0.69
C GLU A 133 12.13 54.12 -0.08
N VAL A 134 12.33 54.75 1.07
CA VAL A 134 11.42 55.73 1.66
C VAL A 134 12.17 57.05 1.67
N SER A 135 11.59 58.05 1.03
CA SER A 135 11.98 59.44 1.08
C SER A 135 11.31 60.11 2.29
N ASP A 136 12.09 60.82 3.11
CA ASP A 136 11.63 61.95 3.93
C ASP A 136 12.75 63.01 4.01
N THR A 137 12.36 64.26 3.74
CA THR A 137 13.03 65.58 3.81
C THR A 137 13.34 65.99 5.27
N GLU A 138 14.46 66.60 5.74
CA GLU A 138 15.21 67.89 5.52
C GLU A 138 16.17 68.08 6.76
N PRO A 139 17.04 69.11 6.98
CA PRO A 139 17.74 70.10 6.11
C PRO A 139 19.27 70.31 6.37
N CYS A 140 19.92 71.13 5.51
CA CYS A 140 21.13 71.99 5.71
C CYS A 140 22.51 71.30 5.97
N SER A 141 23.68 71.69 5.43
CA SER A 141 24.18 72.88 4.72
C SER A 141 25.51 72.54 4.01
N THR A 142 25.96 73.47 3.15
CA THR A 142 27.31 73.67 2.54
C THR A 142 27.60 73.09 1.15
N THR A 143 27.32 73.93 0.15
CA THR A 143 28.23 74.41 -0.93
C THR A 143 29.18 73.42 -1.60
N GLU A 144 29.00 73.17 -2.90
CA GLU A 144 29.71 73.89 -3.99
C GLU A 144 29.22 73.47 -5.40
N LEU A 145 29.43 74.38 -6.34
CA LEU A 145 28.93 74.44 -7.72
C LEU A 145 29.46 73.33 -8.65
N CYS A 146 28.63 72.93 -9.62
CA CYS A 146 28.73 73.28 -11.06
C CYS A 146 28.27 72.13 -11.97
N SER A 147 27.20 72.39 -12.72
CA SER A 147 26.81 71.63 -13.93
C SER A 147 27.77 71.90 -15.10
N PRO A 148 27.91 70.94 -16.04
CA PRO A 148 27.42 71.23 -17.38
C PRO A 148 26.66 70.08 -18.08
N THR A 149 25.93 70.51 -19.09
CA THR A 149 24.96 69.90 -20.04
C THR A 149 25.35 68.60 -20.78
N PRO A 150 24.35 67.91 -21.40
CA PRO A 150 24.48 66.54 -21.91
C PRO A 150 25.06 66.48 -23.33
N SER A 151 26.11 65.68 -23.53
CA SER A 151 26.59 65.29 -24.85
C SER A 151 25.97 63.96 -25.27
N ARG A 152 25.34 63.98 -26.46
CA ARG A 152 24.97 62.80 -27.26
C ARG A 152 26.16 61.84 -27.36
N ASP A 153 25.98 60.60 -26.91
CA ASP A 153 26.81 59.49 -27.36
C ASP A 153 25.99 58.22 -27.61
N THR A 154 25.90 57.93 -28.92
CA THR A 154 25.89 56.62 -29.57
C THR A 154 25.41 55.38 -28.79
N ILE A 155 24.30 54.82 -29.28
CA ILE A 155 23.84 53.46 -29.03
C ILE A 155 24.90 52.48 -29.57
N GLY A 156 25.86 52.11 -28.72
CA GLY A 156 26.79 51.01 -28.97
C GLY A 156 26.06 49.68 -28.87
N HIS A 157 25.66 49.11 -30.02
CA HIS A 157 25.20 47.74 -30.09
C HIS A 157 26.38 46.79 -29.80
N LEU A 158 26.58 46.44 -28.53
CA LEU A 158 27.59 45.48 -28.07
C LEU A 158 27.38 44.14 -28.81
N GLN A 159 28.26 43.82 -29.75
CA GLN A 159 28.21 42.57 -30.50
C GLN A 159 28.43 41.38 -29.56
N VAL A 160 27.36 40.60 -29.35
CA VAL A 160 27.41 39.39 -28.53
C VAL A 160 28.25 38.33 -29.25
N THR A 161 29.52 38.21 -28.87
CA THR A 161 30.42 37.19 -29.41
C THR A 161 29.96 35.76 -29.10
N PRO A 162 30.30 34.75 -29.93
CA PRO A 162 29.95 33.35 -29.67
C PRO A 162 30.43 32.85 -28.28
N LYS A 163 31.58 33.37 -27.82
CA LYS A 163 32.16 33.08 -26.50
C LYS A 163 31.29 33.64 -25.37
N THR A 164 30.77 34.88 -25.49
CA THR A 164 29.88 35.48 -24.47
C THR A 164 28.51 34.79 -24.41
N ARG A 165 27.96 34.33 -25.55
CA ARG A 165 26.77 33.45 -25.56
C ARG A 165 27.03 32.14 -24.80
N LYS A 166 28.16 31.47 -25.07
CA LYS A 166 28.52 30.20 -24.41
C LYS A 166 28.69 30.36 -22.90
N ILE A 167 29.33 31.44 -22.45
CA ILE A 167 29.46 31.79 -21.02
C ILE A 167 28.09 32.03 -20.38
N LYS A 168 27.18 32.75 -21.05
CA LYS A 168 25.80 32.99 -20.55
C LYS A 168 25.02 31.68 -20.43
N THR A 169 25.12 30.80 -21.43
CA THR A 169 24.49 29.47 -21.40
C THR A 169 25.04 28.61 -20.26
N LEU A 170 26.37 28.54 -20.10
CA LEU A 170 27.02 27.79 -19.02
C LEU A 170 26.62 28.31 -17.62
N ARG A 171 26.63 29.64 -17.42
CA ARG A 171 26.17 30.26 -16.15
C ARG A 171 24.71 29.91 -15.85
N SER A 172 23.84 29.92 -16.87
CA SER A 172 22.44 29.51 -16.71
C SER A 172 22.30 28.03 -16.33
N SER A 173 23.12 27.14 -16.91
CA SER A 173 23.16 25.72 -16.60
C SER A 173 23.65 25.47 -15.17
N VAL A 174 24.69 26.17 -14.73
CA VAL A 174 25.21 26.10 -13.35
C VAL A 174 24.14 26.56 -12.34
N SER A 175 23.42 27.66 -12.62
CA SER A 175 22.33 28.12 -11.76
C SER A 175 21.20 27.08 -11.64
N LYS A 176 20.78 26.48 -12.78
CA LYS A 176 19.81 25.37 -12.80
C LYS A 176 20.30 24.17 -12.00
N LEU A 177 21.58 23.82 -12.09
CA LEU A 177 22.17 22.71 -11.33
C LEU A 177 22.22 22.99 -9.82
N LYS A 178 22.62 24.21 -9.42
CA LYS A 178 22.62 24.64 -8.02
C LYS A 178 21.22 24.57 -7.40
N LYS A 179 20.19 25.01 -8.13
CA LYS A 179 18.79 24.90 -7.70
C LYS A 179 18.37 23.44 -7.49
N LYS A 180 18.66 22.56 -8.45
CA LYS A 180 18.39 21.12 -8.33
C LYS A 180 19.11 20.47 -7.14
N LEU A 181 20.34 20.89 -6.85
CA LEU A 181 21.09 20.41 -5.68
C LEU A 181 20.45 20.85 -4.37
N TYR A 182 20.01 22.10 -4.27
CA TYR A 182 19.30 22.61 -3.09
C TYR A 182 18.00 21.85 -2.85
N GLU A 183 17.17 21.68 -3.89
CA GLU A 183 15.93 20.90 -3.83
C GLU A 183 16.19 19.45 -3.37
N LYS A 184 17.23 18.81 -3.92
CA LYS A 184 17.64 17.45 -3.52
C LYS A 184 18.10 17.38 -2.05
N ARG A 185 18.82 18.40 -1.57
CA ARG A 185 19.27 18.50 -0.16
C ARG A 185 18.09 18.71 0.79
N SER A 186 17.12 19.54 0.40
CA SER A 186 15.89 19.77 1.17
C SER A 186 15.04 18.50 1.29
N SER A 187 14.82 17.79 0.18
CA SER A 187 14.10 16.51 0.16
C SER A 187 14.79 15.42 0.99
N SER A 188 16.12 15.38 0.97
CA SER A 188 16.91 14.47 1.83
C SER A 188 16.67 14.75 3.32
N ARG A 189 16.70 16.04 3.71
CA ARG A 189 16.43 16.45 5.10
C ARG A 189 15.01 16.07 5.54
N PHE A 190 14.01 16.28 4.68
CA PHE A 190 12.63 15.88 4.96
C PHE A 190 12.49 14.37 5.17
N LEU A 191 13.09 13.55 4.29
CA LEU A 191 13.08 12.09 4.45
C LEU A 191 13.78 11.67 5.75
N GLY A 192 14.86 12.33 6.14
CA GLY A 192 15.53 12.10 7.42
C GLY A 192 14.63 12.40 8.62
N GLN A 193 13.95 13.54 8.62
CA GLN A 193 12.98 13.90 9.66
C GLN A 193 11.80 12.93 9.71
N LEU A 194 11.27 12.55 8.55
CA LEU A 194 10.19 11.58 8.44
C LEU A 194 10.60 10.21 8.99
N LYS A 195 11.84 9.76 8.70
CA LYS A 195 12.39 8.52 9.24
C LYS A 195 12.52 8.58 10.76
N ALA A 196 12.99 9.69 11.31
CA ALA A 196 13.11 9.88 12.76
C ALA A 196 11.73 9.88 13.45
N LYS A 197 10.73 10.56 12.86
CA LYS A 197 9.36 10.60 13.40
C LYS A 197 8.61 9.28 13.29
N LEU A 198 8.98 8.43 12.34
CA LEU A 198 8.37 7.12 12.10
C LEU A 198 9.31 5.97 12.49
N ALA A 199 10.29 6.21 13.37
CA ALA A 199 11.24 5.20 13.81
C ALA A 199 10.54 3.96 14.38
N ASP A 200 9.47 4.18 15.16
CA ASP A 200 8.67 3.12 15.77
C ASP A 200 7.70 2.43 14.80
N LYS A 201 7.56 2.94 13.57
CA LYS A 201 6.60 2.46 12.56
C LYS A 201 7.28 2.27 11.19
N PRO A 202 8.20 1.30 11.06
CA PRO A 202 9.01 1.12 9.84
C PRO A 202 8.15 0.79 8.60
N HIS A 203 7.06 0.03 8.77
CA HIS A 203 6.15 -0.30 7.65
C HIS A 203 5.45 0.96 7.10
N LEU A 204 4.99 1.85 7.98
CA LEU A 204 4.38 3.11 7.58
C LEU A 204 5.40 4.03 6.89
N TYR A 205 6.62 4.11 7.42
CA TYR A 205 7.71 4.85 6.78
C TYR A 205 8.00 4.34 5.37
N ASN A 206 8.10 3.01 5.21
CA ASN A 206 8.35 2.38 3.91
C ASN A 206 7.21 2.66 2.93
N PHE A 207 5.96 2.57 3.38
CA PHE A 207 4.79 2.88 2.58
C PHE A 207 4.81 4.35 2.11
N VAL A 208 4.92 5.31 3.03
CA VAL A 208 4.92 6.74 2.69
C VAL A 208 6.08 7.08 1.76
N THR A 209 7.26 6.55 2.04
CA THR A 209 8.44 6.75 1.18
C THR A 209 8.24 6.17 -0.22
N SER A 210 7.59 5.01 -0.32
CA SER A 210 7.20 4.40 -1.61
C SER A 210 6.23 5.30 -2.37
N GLN A 211 5.20 5.81 -1.69
CA GLN A 211 4.22 6.74 -2.29
C GLN A 211 4.92 7.98 -2.85
N LEU A 212 5.79 8.63 -2.08
CA LEU A 212 6.54 9.80 -2.53
C LEU A 212 7.45 9.50 -3.74
N LYS A 213 8.08 8.33 -3.77
CA LYS A 213 8.95 7.89 -4.89
C LYS A 213 8.17 7.57 -6.17
N MET A 214 6.94 7.06 -6.05
CA MET A 214 6.17 6.52 -7.18
C MET A 214 5.10 7.47 -7.71
N GLN A 215 4.62 8.42 -6.90
CA GLN A 215 3.54 9.34 -7.28
C GLN A 215 3.92 10.20 -8.49
N CYS A 216 5.16 10.67 -8.53
CA CYS A 216 5.68 11.50 -9.62
C CYS A 216 6.15 10.69 -10.85
N LYS A 217 5.99 9.36 -10.84
CA LYS A 217 6.39 8.51 -11.95
C LYS A 217 5.19 8.09 -12.78
N ASP A 218 5.40 8.05 -14.09
CA ASP A 218 4.47 7.45 -15.03
C ASP A 218 4.16 6.01 -14.66
N ILE A 219 2.95 5.56 -15.01
CA ILE A 219 2.44 4.23 -14.69
C ILE A 219 3.43 3.13 -15.15
N LYS A 220 4.03 3.29 -16.33
CA LYS A 220 5.02 2.35 -16.90
C LYS A 220 6.41 2.42 -16.21
N GLY A 221 6.73 3.55 -15.59
CA GLY A 221 8.01 3.81 -14.92
C GLY A 221 8.06 3.38 -13.45
N ARG A 222 6.93 2.93 -12.88
CA ARG A 222 6.88 2.44 -11.49
C ARG A 222 7.58 1.08 -11.38
N ARG A 223 8.37 0.91 -10.32
CA ARG A 223 9.19 -0.29 -10.07
C ARG A 223 9.05 -0.71 -8.63
N TRP A 224 8.48 -1.88 -8.39
CA TRP A 224 8.12 -2.34 -7.05
C TRP A 224 9.15 -3.32 -6.50
N THR A 225 9.57 -3.10 -5.27
CA THR A 225 10.36 -4.04 -4.47
C THR A 225 9.50 -5.26 -4.07
N ALA A 226 10.14 -6.35 -3.65
CA ALA A 226 9.42 -7.52 -3.15
C ALA A 226 8.53 -7.18 -1.96
N LYS A 227 9.06 -6.45 -0.97
CA LYS A 227 8.31 -6.03 0.24
C LYS A 227 7.06 -5.20 -0.10
N GLU A 228 7.14 -4.29 -1.07
CA GLU A 228 5.98 -3.52 -1.53
C GLU A 228 4.94 -4.39 -2.24
N LYS A 229 5.39 -5.38 -3.02
CA LYS A 229 4.49 -6.32 -3.69
C LYS A 229 3.81 -7.24 -2.68
N SER A 230 4.53 -7.77 -1.69
CA SER A 230 3.97 -8.55 -0.57
C SER A 230 2.92 -7.76 0.19
N PHE A 231 3.23 -6.53 0.62
CA PHE A 231 2.27 -5.66 1.31
C PHE A 231 1.00 -5.40 0.46
N ALA A 232 1.18 -5.09 -0.82
CA ALA A 232 0.06 -4.89 -1.74
C ALA A 232 -0.75 -6.18 -1.97
N LEU A 233 -0.07 -7.33 -2.06
CA LEU A 233 -0.67 -8.63 -2.23
C LEU A 233 -1.52 -8.97 -0.99
N GLN A 234 -1.00 -8.81 0.22
CA GLN A 234 -1.73 -9.03 1.47
C GLN A 234 -3.07 -8.27 1.48
N ILE A 235 -3.07 -6.97 1.15
CA ILE A 235 -4.30 -6.17 1.06
C ILE A 235 -5.24 -6.72 -0.01
N TYR A 236 -4.70 -7.04 -1.20
CA TYR A 236 -5.49 -7.59 -2.31
C TYR A 236 -6.18 -8.90 -1.94
N LEU A 237 -5.49 -9.78 -1.21
CA LEU A 237 -6.01 -11.08 -0.79
C LEU A 237 -7.02 -10.96 0.35
N HIS A 238 -6.80 -10.04 1.29
CA HIS A 238 -7.77 -9.73 2.33
C HIS A 238 -9.08 -9.16 1.77
N SER A 239 -8.99 -8.23 0.80
CA SER A 239 -10.16 -7.67 0.14
C SER A 239 -9.81 -7.07 -1.24
N PRO A 240 -10.13 -7.78 -2.34
CA PRO A 240 -9.93 -7.24 -3.69
C PRO A 240 -10.71 -5.94 -3.93
N SER A 241 -11.88 -5.80 -3.31
CA SER A 241 -12.72 -4.60 -3.38
C SER A 241 -12.08 -3.42 -2.66
N ALA A 242 -11.57 -3.63 -1.44
CA ALA A 242 -10.85 -2.58 -0.71
C ALA A 242 -9.56 -2.19 -1.45
N TYR A 243 -8.83 -3.16 -2.00
CA TYR A 243 -7.66 -2.89 -2.83
C TYR A 243 -8.01 -2.02 -4.04
N LYS A 244 -9.11 -2.32 -4.75
CA LYS A 244 -9.59 -1.51 -5.88
C LYS A 244 -9.93 -0.08 -5.46
N LEU A 245 -10.49 0.11 -4.26
CA LEU A 245 -10.77 1.43 -3.69
C LEU A 245 -9.47 2.18 -3.34
N LEU A 246 -8.57 1.55 -2.59
CA LEU A 246 -7.30 2.15 -2.15
C LEU A 246 -6.42 2.58 -3.32
N ARG A 247 -6.42 1.80 -4.42
CA ARG A 247 -5.71 2.15 -5.66
C ARG A 247 -6.15 3.47 -6.32
N LYS A 248 -7.31 4.02 -5.96
CA LYS A 248 -7.76 5.33 -6.45
C LYS A 248 -7.02 6.48 -5.75
N PHE A 249 -6.56 6.26 -4.53
CA PHE A 249 -5.93 7.28 -3.68
C PHE A 249 -4.43 7.08 -3.55
N PHE A 250 -3.98 5.82 -3.54
CA PHE A 250 -2.59 5.44 -3.35
C PHE A 250 -2.02 4.70 -4.55
N VAL A 251 -0.71 4.87 -4.74
CA VAL A 251 0.07 4.20 -5.75
C VAL A 251 0.31 2.76 -5.30
N PHE A 252 -0.43 1.85 -5.89
CA PHE A 252 -0.29 0.41 -5.68
C PHE A 252 -0.03 -0.35 -6.99
N PRO A 253 0.62 -1.53 -6.94
CA PRO A 253 0.80 -2.41 -8.07
C PRO A 253 -0.52 -2.73 -8.81
N SER A 254 -0.42 -3.00 -10.11
CA SER A 254 -1.57 -3.53 -10.85
C SER A 254 -1.85 -4.98 -10.47
N LYS A 255 -3.11 -5.41 -10.67
CA LYS A 255 -3.51 -6.82 -10.53
C LYS A 255 -2.58 -7.75 -11.35
N ALA A 256 -2.27 -7.36 -12.59
CA ALA A 256 -1.30 -8.07 -13.43
C ALA A 256 0.12 -8.13 -12.83
N THR A 257 0.55 -7.06 -12.13
CA THR A 257 1.85 -7.06 -11.44
C THR A 257 1.85 -8.03 -10.26
N LEU A 258 0.77 -8.07 -9.49
CA LEU A 258 0.61 -9.02 -8.39
C LEU A 258 0.56 -10.46 -8.90
N TYR A 259 -0.20 -10.72 -9.97
CA TYR A 259 -0.24 -12.06 -10.58
C TYR A 259 1.11 -12.53 -11.07
N ARG A 260 1.87 -11.67 -11.76
CA ARG A 260 3.24 -11.99 -12.18
C ARG A 260 4.16 -12.21 -10.98
N TYR A 261 3.94 -11.49 -9.88
CA TYR A 261 4.72 -11.68 -8.66
C TYR A 261 4.47 -13.06 -8.04
N THR A 262 3.23 -13.54 -8.07
CA THR A 262 2.84 -14.86 -7.54
C THR A 262 2.98 -16.00 -8.54
N TYR A 263 3.37 -15.71 -9.78
CA TYR A 263 3.35 -16.69 -10.87
C TYR A 263 4.34 -17.84 -10.65
N ASN A 264 5.54 -17.52 -10.16
CA ASN A 264 6.59 -18.51 -9.93
C ASN A 264 6.39 -19.35 -8.66
N ILE A 265 5.25 -19.18 -7.99
CA ILE A 265 4.95 -19.95 -6.80
C ILE A 265 4.31 -21.26 -7.25
N ALA A 266 4.88 -22.38 -6.82
CA ALA A 266 4.40 -23.71 -7.20
C ALA A 266 2.91 -23.86 -6.85
N ARG A 267 2.10 -24.17 -7.87
CA ARG A 267 0.65 -24.43 -7.79
C ARG A 267 0.31 -25.90 -8.03
N SER A 268 1.32 -26.74 -8.18
CA SER A 268 1.12 -28.16 -8.41
C SER A 268 0.58 -28.80 -7.13
N PRO A 269 -0.40 -29.71 -7.25
CA PRO A 269 -0.74 -30.64 -6.18
C PRO A 269 0.50 -31.39 -5.67
N GLY A 270 0.45 -31.80 -4.40
CA GLY A 270 1.54 -32.44 -3.68
C GLY A 270 2.17 -31.54 -2.62
N PHE A 271 3.22 -32.06 -2.00
CA PHE A 271 4.01 -31.33 -1.02
C PHE A 271 4.97 -30.32 -1.68
N CYS A 272 4.96 -29.09 -1.17
CA CYS A 272 5.75 -28.02 -1.76
C CYS A 272 7.21 -28.09 -1.32
N LYS A 273 8.12 -28.50 -2.21
CA LYS A 273 9.57 -28.59 -1.91
C LYS A 273 10.20 -27.25 -1.50
N ASN A 274 9.73 -26.14 -2.07
CA ASN A 274 10.22 -24.82 -1.71
C ASN A 274 9.80 -24.42 -0.29
N LEU A 275 8.62 -24.87 0.15
CA LEU A 275 8.16 -24.68 1.51
C LEU A 275 9.08 -25.39 2.51
N VAL A 276 9.50 -26.63 2.24
CA VAL A 276 10.39 -27.38 3.14
C VAL A 276 11.66 -26.59 3.48
N LYS A 277 12.26 -25.93 2.48
CA LYS A 277 13.44 -25.07 2.68
C LYS A 277 13.16 -23.89 3.60
N CYS A 278 12.02 -23.23 3.40
CA CYS A 278 11.59 -22.12 4.25
C CYS A 278 11.32 -22.60 5.68
N LEU A 279 10.58 -23.71 5.83
CA LEU A 279 10.19 -24.27 7.11
C LEU A 279 11.42 -24.66 7.94
N LYS A 280 12.42 -25.32 7.31
CA LYS A 280 13.70 -25.67 7.95
C LYS A 280 14.48 -24.44 8.43
N SER A 281 14.43 -23.34 7.69
CA SER A 281 15.06 -22.09 8.12
C SER A 281 14.33 -21.46 9.31
N GLN A 282 13.01 -21.68 9.44
CA GLN A 282 12.20 -21.17 10.55
C GLN A 282 12.39 -22.02 11.82
N SER A 283 12.30 -23.34 11.69
CA SER A 283 12.41 -24.29 12.80
C SER A 283 13.78 -24.27 13.47
N SER A 284 14.86 -24.03 12.72
CA SER A 284 16.21 -23.90 13.30
C SER A 284 16.35 -22.75 14.29
N ARG A 285 15.45 -21.75 14.21
CA ARG A 285 15.39 -20.61 15.13
C ARG A 285 14.38 -20.81 16.27
N MET A 286 13.66 -21.93 16.27
CA MET A 286 12.70 -22.30 17.31
C MET A 286 13.42 -23.05 18.44
N SER A 287 12.95 -22.83 19.66
CA SER A 287 13.31 -23.67 20.81
C SER A 287 12.76 -25.09 20.64
N GLU A 288 13.32 -26.07 21.35
CA GLU A 288 12.85 -27.48 21.27
C GLU A 288 11.35 -27.61 21.56
N SER A 289 10.84 -26.90 22.57
CA SER A 289 9.41 -26.91 22.89
C SER A 289 8.55 -26.30 21.78
N ASP A 290 9.05 -25.29 21.05
CA ASP A 290 8.30 -24.63 19.98
C ASP A 290 8.24 -25.47 18.69
N ARG A 291 9.08 -26.51 18.58
CA ARG A 291 9.12 -27.44 17.44
C ARG A 291 8.08 -28.57 17.53
N LEU A 292 7.45 -28.74 18.69
CA LEU A 292 6.35 -29.68 18.89
C LEU A 292 5.14 -29.26 18.06
N CYS A 293 4.68 -30.14 17.18
CA CYS A 293 3.56 -29.87 16.30
C CYS A 293 2.59 -31.06 16.15
N VAL A 294 1.40 -30.73 15.70
CA VAL A 294 0.31 -31.65 15.34
C VAL A 294 0.16 -31.64 13.83
N LEU A 295 0.06 -32.81 13.22
CA LEU A 295 -0.32 -32.96 11.81
C LEU A 295 -1.84 -33.05 11.71
N SER A 296 -2.47 -32.04 11.14
CA SER A 296 -3.91 -31.99 10.85
C SER A 296 -4.16 -32.33 9.39
N ILE A 297 -5.10 -33.23 9.14
CA ILE A 297 -5.47 -33.73 7.82
C ILE A 297 -6.97 -33.57 7.68
N ASP A 298 -7.41 -32.97 6.58
CA ASP A 298 -8.82 -32.75 6.31
C ASP A 298 -9.09 -32.82 4.80
N GLU A 299 -10.30 -33.25 4.45
CA GLU A 299 -10.73 -33.42 3.07
C GLU A 299 -11.95 -32.53 2.78
N MET A 300 -11.89 -31.76 1.69
CA MET A 300 -13.01 -30.91 1.27
C MET A 300 -13.56 -31.33 -0.08
N SER A 301 -14.88 -31.46 -0.19
CA SER A 301 -15.53 -31.71 -1.47
C SER A 301 -15.36 -30.52 -2.42
N ILE A 302 -15.01 -30.82 -3.66
CA ILE A 302 -14.86 -29.86 -4.76
C ILE A 302 -15.80 -30.24 -5.90
N LYS A 303 -16.18 -29.25 -6.71
CA LYS A 303 -17.00 -29.51 -7.89
C LYS A 303 -16.13 -30.20 -8.96
N PRO A 304 -16.49 -31.39 -9.44
CA PRO A 304 -15.78 -32.04 -10.53
C PRO A 304 -15.85 -31.19 -11.80
N GLY A 305 -14.74 -31.12 -12.53
CA GLY A 305 -14.70 -30.41 -13.79
C GLY A 305 -13.28 -30.26 -14.32
N LEU A 306 -13.17 -30.15 -15.64
CA LEU A 306 -11.89 -29.93 -16.31
C LEU A 306 -11.64 -28.46 -16.55
N THR A 307 -10.40 -28.04 -16.32
CA THR A 307 -9.93 -26.70 -16.68
C THR A 307 -8.58 -26.81 -17.36
N TYR A 308 -8.41 -26.12 -18.48
CA TYR A 308 -7.11 -26.04 -19.12
C TYR A 308 -6.31 -24.87 -18.54
N ALA A 309 -5.19 -25.20 -17.89
CA ALA A 309 -4.22 -24.24 -17.38
C ALA A 309 -3.30 -23.81 -18.52
N THR A 310 -3.67 -22.73 -19.20
CA THR A 310 -2.94 -22.19 -20.37
C THR A 310 -1.47 -21.85 -20.08
N ASP A 311 -1.15 -21.54 -18.83
CA ASP A 311 0.19 -21.18 -18.38
C ASP A 311 1.11 -22.38 -18.18
N LEU A 312 0.54 -23.54 -17.85
CA LEU A 312 1.25 -24.81 -17.65
C LEU A 312 1.09 -25.77 -18.82
N ASP A 313 0.25 -25.41 -19.81
CA ASP A 313 -0.15 -26.26 -20.93
C ASP A 313 -0.63 -27.64 -20.44
N CYS A 314 -1.49 -27.64 -19.42
CA CYS A 314 -1.99 -28.87 -18.81
C CYS A 314 -3.49 -28.82 -18.55
N VAL A 315 -4.10 -29.99 -18.48
CA VAL A 315 -5.50 -30.17 -18.11
C VAL A 315 -5.57 -30.49 -16.62
N ASP A 316 -6.17 -29.59 -15.84
CA ASP A 316 -6.49 -29.78 -14.44
C ASP A 316 -7.89 -30.38 -14.28
N GLY A 317 -8.12 -31.06 -13.16
CA GLY A 317 -9.44 -31.62 -12.79
C GLY A 317 -9.44 -33.12 -12.51
N PHE A 318 -8.28 -33.76 -12.61
CA PHE A 318 -8.08 -35.16 -12.30
C PHE A 318 -7.52 -35.37 -10.89
N SER A 319 -7.73 -36.57 -10.36
CA SER A 319 -7.07 -37.02 -9.14
C SER A 319 -5.55 -37.03 -9.31
N THR A 320 -4.85 -36.74 -8.22
CA THR A 320 -3.38 -36.58 -8.19
C THR A 320 -2.68 -37.61 -7.33
N VAL A 321 -3.45 -38.45 -6.62
CA VAL A 321 -2.87 -39.51 -5.81
C VAL A 321 -2.43 -40.64 -6.74
N LYS A 322 -1.26 -41.21 -6.46
CA LYS A 322 -0.68 -42.27 -7.29
C LYS A 322 -1.55 -43.53 -7.18
N LYS A 323 -2.05 -44.02 -8.31
CA LYS A 323 -2.58 -45.39 -8.40
C LYS A 323 -1.43 -46.38 -8.34
N ARG A 324 -1.68 -47.56 -7.76
CA ARG A 324 -0.76 -48.72 -7.88
C ARG A 324 -0.79 -49.31 -9.29
N ASP A 325 -1.91 -49.13 -10.01
CA ASP A 325 -2.11 -49.63 -11.36
C ASP A 325 -2.20 -48.48 -12.37
N PHE A 326 -1.17 -48.35 -13.22
CA PHE A 326 -1.01 -47.29 -14.23
C PHE A 326 -1.86 -47.47 -15.50
N LYS A 327 -2.85 -48.38 -15.49
CA LYS A 327 -3.53 -48.82 -16.72
C LYS A 327 -4.73 -47.97 -17.13
N GLU A 328 -5.22 -47.09 -16.27
CA GLU A 328 -6.40 -46.27 -16.52
C GLU A 328 -6.12 -44.79 -16.30
N ASP A 329 -6.78 -43.95 -17.09
CA ASP A 329 -6.78 -42.51 -16.86
C ASP A 329 -7.22 -42.19 -15.42
N PRO A 330 -6.65 -41.15 -14.80
CA PRO A 330 -7.10 -40.73 -13.48
C PRO A 330 -8.55 -40.22 -13.56
N PRO A 331 -9.40 -40.57 -12.59
CA PRO A 331 -10.77 -40.09 -12.54
C PRO A 331 -10.81 -38.62 -12.15
N PHE A 332 -11.99 -38.02 -12.29
CA PHE A 332 -12.20 -36.64 -11.87
C PHE A 332 -12.00 -36.48 -10.37
N ALA A 333 -11.33 -35.39 -10.01
CA ALA A 333 -11.19 -34.97 -8.63
C ALA A 333 -12.55 -34.53 -8.08
N THR A 334 -13.00 -35.19 -7.03
CA THR A 334 -14.22 -34.84 -6.29
C THR A 334 -13.90 -34.21 -4.94
N HIS A 335 -12.69 -34.39 -4.44
CA HIS A 335 -12.24 -33.87 -3.16
C HIS A 335 -10.81 -33.32 -3.23
N ALA A 336 -10.47 -32.49 -2.25
CA ALA A 336 -9.13 -31.97 -2.02
C ALA A 336 -8.71 -32.28 -0.58
N LEU A 337 -7.73 -33.18 -0.45
CA LEU A 337 -7.10 -33.58 0.79
C LEU A 337 -5.96 -32.61 1.13
N VAL A 338 -5.97 -32.03 2.33
CA VAL A 338 -4.99 -31.01 2.76
C VAL A 338 -4.23 -31.47 3.99
N PHE A 339 -2.91 -31.26 3.97
CA PHE A 339 -2.03 -31.54 5.11
C PHE A 339 -1.54 -30.23 5.73
N MET A 340 -1.79 -30.04 7.02
CA MET A 340 -1.41 -28.84 7.77
C MET A 340 -0.67 -29.21 9.05
N ALA A 341 0.50 -28.63 9.27
CA ALA A 341 1.19 -28.68 10.54
C ALA A 341 0.76 -27.51 11.44
N ARG A 342 0.56 -27.77 12.73
CA ARG A 342 0.18 -26.76 13.72
C ARG A 342 1.06 -26.87 14.95
N GLY A 343 1.65 -25.76 15.38
CA GLY A 343 2.43 -25.72 16.62
C GLY A 343 1.55 -25.94 17.86
N ILE A 344 2.07 -26.68 18.83
CA ILE A 344 1.40 -26.94 20.11
C ILE A 344 1.66 -25.78 21.07
N VAL A 345 2.93 -25.45 21.29
CA VAL A 345 3.34 -24.41 22.25
C VAL A 345 3.14 -23.02 21.67
N LYS A 346 3.52 -22.82 20.40
CA LYS A 346 3.30 -21.57 19.66
C LYS A 346 2.18 -21.76 18.66
N ASN A 347 1.32 -20.75 18.56
CA ASN A 347 0.23 -20.74 17.60
C ASN A 347 0.72 -20.36 16.20
N TRP A 348 1.39 -21.29 15.52
CA TRP A 348 1.72 -21.20 14.10
C TRP A 348 1.00 -22.31 13.33
N LYS A 349 0.71 -22.07 12.05
CA LYS A 349 0.05 -23.05 11.18
C LYS A 349 0.69 -23.02 9.81
N GLN A 350 1.04 -24.18 9.28
CA GLN A 350 1.66 -24.28 7.97
C GLN A 350 1.04 -25.39 7.15
N ILE A 351 0.47 -25.04 6.00
CA ILE A 351 -0.01 -26.03 5.03
C ILE A 351 1.20 -26.59 4.29
N LEU A 352 1.37 -27.91 4.34
CA LEU A 352 2.49 -28.63 3.72
C LEU A 352 2.25 -28.90 2.24
N GLY A 353 1.00 -29.23 1.91
CA GLY A 353 0.60 -29.63 0.58
C GLY A 353 -0.88 -29.99 0.53
N TYR A 354 -1.34 -30.26 -0.68
CA TYR A 354 -2.68 -30.77 -0.92
C TYR A 354 -2.67 -31.76 -2.06
N HIS A 355 -3.56 -32.73 -2.02
CA HIS A 355 -3.77 -33.71 -3.08
C HIS A 355 -5.23 -33.67 -3.50
N PHE A 356 -5.49 -33.77 -4.80
CA PHE A 356 -6.81 -34.06 -5.32
C PHE A 356 -7.07 -35.56 -5.27
N THR A 357 -8.24 -35.91 -4.77
CA THR A 357 -8.73 -37.27 -4.53
C THR A 357 -10.08 -37.45 -5.22
N SER A 358 -10.45 -38.71 -5.48
CA SER A 358 -11.74 -39.07 -6.03
C SER A 358 -12.45 -40.05 -5.09
N SER A 359 -13.75 -39.88 -4.94
CA SER A 359 -14.61 -40.79 -4.16
C SER A 359 -14.67 -42.20 -4.74
N SER A 360 -14.28 -42.37 -6.00
CA SER A 360 -14.24 -43.66 -6.69
C SER A 360 -12.87 -44.33 -6.60
N GLU A 361 -11.88 -43.70 -5.95
CA GLU A 361 -10.52 -44.23 -5.86
C GLU A 361 -10.18 -44.70 -4.45
N VAL A 362 -9.56 -45.88 -4.40
CA VAL A 362 -8.88 -46.36 -3.19
C VAL A 362 -7.41 -45.95 -3.30
N TYR A 363 -6.98 -45.10 -2.39
CA TYR A 363 -5.59 -44.66 -2.30
C TYR A 363 -5.00 -44.89 -0.91
N SER A 364 -3.67 -44.98 -0.85
CA SER A 364 -2.95 -45.19 0.42
C SER A 364 -2.73 -43.85 1.13
N LEU A 365 -3.70 -43.43 1.95
CA LEU A 365 -3.53 -42.26 2.80
C LEU A 365 -2.30 -42.39 3.72
N GLN A 366 -2.00 -43.62 4.17
CA GLN A 366 -0.83 -43.94 4.98
C GLN A 366 0.49 -43.49 4.32
N GLU A 367 0.66 -43.69 3.02
CA GLU A 367 1.88 -43.29 2.30
C GLU A 367 2.06 -41.75 2.32
N LEU A 368 0.96 -41.01 2.12
CA LEU A 368 0.99 -39.54 2.17
C LEU A 368 1.24 -39.00 3.58
N ILE A 369 0.70 -39.68 4.60
CA ILE A 369 0.96 -39.34 6.01
C ILE A 369 2.44 -39.52 6.34
N HIS A 370 3.04 -40.65 5.95
CA HIS A 370 4.47 -40.88 6.17
C HIS A 370 5.32 -39.84 5.44
N GLU A 371 5.00 -39.53 4.19
CA GLU A 371 5.71 -38.47 3.45
C GLU A 371 5.60 -37.10 4.15
N ALA A 372 4.42 -36.75 4.68
CA ALA A 372 4.23 -35.51 5.44
C ALA A 372 5.06 -35.49 6.74
N ILE A 373 5.11 -36.61 7.46
CA ILE A 373 5.90 -36.76 8.69
C ILE A 373 7.39 -36.66 8.38
N ASP A 374 7.87 -37.34 7.33
CA ASP A 374 9.27 -37.29 6.90
C ASP A 374 9.69 -35.85 6.55
N ILE A 375 8.81 -35.10 5.88
CA ILE A 375 9.04 -33.68 5.57
C ILE A 375 9.18 -32.86 6.86
N LEU A 376 8.30 -33.04 7.83
CA LEU A 376 8.34 -32.31 9.10
C LEU A 376 9.59 -32.68 9.92
N GLN A 377 9.92 -33.96 10.02
CA GLN A 377 11.12 -34.44 10.71
C GLN A 377 12.40 -33.92 10.05
N SER A 378 12.45 -33.85 8.71
CA SER A 378 13.59 -33.27 7.99
C SER A 378 13.82 -31.77 8.28
N CYS A 379 12.76 -31.10 8.78
CA CYS A 379 12.76 -29.73 9.26
C CYS A 379 12.96 -29.62 10.78
N GLU A 380 13.33 -30.69 11.50
CA GLU A 380 13.47 -30.69 12.96
C GLU A 380 12.18 -30.34 13.70
N LEU A 381 11.01 -30.61 13.09
CA LEU A 381 9.71 -30.48 13.74
C LEU A 381 9.26 -31.86 14.23
N GLU A 382 8.87 -31.93 15.49
CA GLU A 382 8.46 -33.17 16.13
C GLU A 382 6.93 -33.30 16.07
N VAL A 383 6.46 -34.33 15.38
CA VAL A 383 5.03 -34.62 15.25
C VAL A 383 4.58 -35.45 16.43
N VAL A 384 3.82 -34.85 17.35
CA VAL A 384 3.35 -35.52 18.58
C VAL A 384 2.03 -36.26 18.36
N SER A 385 1.17 -35.73 17.49
CA SER A 385 -0.14 -36.34 17.20
C SER A 385 -0.59 -36.03 15.78
N ILE A 386 -1.46 -36.91 15.27
CA ILE A 386 -2.15 -36.74 14.00
C ILE A 386 -3.64 -36.55 14.30
N VAL A 387 -4.25 -35.57 13.65
CA VAL A 387 -5.69 -35.28 13.77
C VAL A 387 -6.30 -35.37 12.38
N CYS A 388 -7.26 -36.27 12.22
CA CYS A 388 -8.06 -36.43 11.01
C CYS A 388 -9.54 -36.53 11.38
N ASP A 389 -10.42 -36.17 10.45
CA ASP A 389 -11.85 -36.46 10.59
C ASP A 389 -12.10 -37.98 10.40
N GLN A 390 -13.27 -38.46 10.83
CA GLN A 390 -13.72 -39.85 10.67
C GLN A 390 -14.31 -40.15 9.27
N GLY A 391 -13.96 -39.31 8.28
CA GLY A 391 -14.54 -39.30 6.93
C GLY A 391 -14.24 -40.53 6.08
#